data_AF-G8SEB9-F1
#
_entry.id   AF-G8SEB9-F1
#
_cell.length_a   1.000
_cell.length_b   1.000
_cell.length_c   1.000
_cell.angle_alpha   90.00
_cell.angle_beta   90.00
_cell.angle_gamma   90.00
#
_symmetry.space_group_name_H-M   'P 1'
#
loop_
_entity.id
_entity.type
_entity.pdbx_description
1 polymer ?
#
loop_
_entity_poly.entity_id
_entity_poly.type
_entity_poly.pdbx_seq_one_letter_code
_entity_poly.pdbx_strand_id
1 'polypeptide(L)'
;MPDQPGADATTHRGELAGEGRAADPTPAVPEPQSAIKKQKSVKSGRWSLPDTTDDALHQDDEPEHPPSGNTFRLAAFGALLIVVLFAGYGLGRLNNGTATPAAAGPSPTTGMVMNENMPHTHGTTGTGVTMAAALGGLSLSSDGLTLHPAATSFDAGHRARLSFVIDGPGGAPVTSYAIVHDKPLHLIIVRRDLTGFQHLHPTMATDGTWSIDLTLDRPGAYRMITDFTALAGGRQIATTLGTDLTVAGDYAPQPLPPADRRTTTGGFTVSYEGAPNTQAVQPVLISVTGADGRPATVEPYLGAFGHLVVLRRGDVAYLHIHPELQPVDGKVKFWVTAPGPGDYRMFFDFQVAGQVHTAEWTLTVG
;
A
#
# COMPACT_ATOMS: atom_id res chain seq x y z
N MET A 1 13.30 -22.02 -65.29
CA MET A 1 14.64 -21.92 -64.66
C MET A 1 15.46 -20.91 -65.47
N PRO A 2 16.38 -20.16 -64.85
CA PRO A 2 16.25 -18.71 -64.96
C PRO A 2 17.52 -17.92 -65.35
N ASP A 3 17.33 -16.60 -65.42
CA ASP A 3 18.26 -15.48 -65.19
C ASP A 3 19.28 -15.01 -66.24
N GLN A 4 19.23 -13.68 -66.44
CA GLN A 4 20.15 -12.75 -67.10
C GLN A 4 19.69 -11.31 -66.73
N PRO A 5 20.56 -10.28 -66.77
CA PRO A 5 21.80 -10.15 -66.01
C PRO A 5 21.85 -8.80 -65.24
N GLY A 6 22.92 -8.53 -64.48
CA GLY A 6 23.17 -7.23 -63.85
C GLY A 6 24.24 -6.39 -64.57
N ALA A 7 24.24 -5.07 -64.37
CA ALA A 7 25.24 -4.13 -64.87
C ALA A 7 25.37 -2.87 -63.96
N ASP A 8 26.60 -2.35 -63.85
CA ASP A 8 27.10 -0.97 -63.61
C ASP A 8 26.28 0.05 -62.75
N ALA A 9 26.88 1.01 -62.02
CA ALA A 9 28.16 1.68 -62.27
C ALA A 9 28.79 2.39 -61.03
N THR A 10 30.01 2.90 -61.24
CA THR A 10 30.75 3.88 -60.40
C THR A 10 30.11 5.29 -60.46
N THR A 11 30.48 6.32 -59.68
CA THR A 11 31.59 6.56 -58.73
C THR A 11 31.04 7.31 -57.48
N HIS A 12 31.64 8.24 -56.70
CA HIS A 12 32.89 9.03 -56.72
C HIS A 12 33.35 9.39 -55.27
N ARG A 13 34.51 10.06 -55.12
CA ARG A 13 35.03 10.65 -53.85
C ARG A 13 34.75 12.15 -53.73
N GLY A 14 34.78 12.66 -52.50
CA GLY A 14 35.01 14.07 -52.18
C GLY A 14 35.52 14.20 -50.74
N GLU A 15 36.72 14.71 -50.54
CA GLU A 15 37.42 14.83 -49.25
C GLU A 15 38.20 16.16 -49.24
N LEU A 16 38.18 16.89 -48.12
CA LEU A 16 39.22 17.88 -47.74
C LEU A 16 39.00 18.38 -46.30
N ALA A 17 40.10 18.79 -45.64
CA ALA A 17 40.12 19.47 -44.34
C ALA A 17 40.02 21.01 -44.52
N GLY A 18 39.96 21.88 -43.49
CA GLY A 18 40.04 21.70 -42.04
C GLY A 18 40.02 23.07 -41.32
N GLU A 19 40.43 23.12 -40.05
CA GLU A 19 40.53 24.34 -39.20
C GLU A 19 39.18 25.06 -38.88
N GLY A 20 39.01 25.76 -37.75
CA GLY A 20 39.85 25.85 -36.56
C GLY A 20 39.23 26.73 -35.44
N ARG A 21 39.34 26.24 -34.19
CA ARG A 21 39.37 27.00 -32.91
C ARG A 21 38.34 28.15 -32.68
N ALA A 22 37.29 27.83 -31.92
CA ALA A 22 36.71 28.76 -30.94
C ALA A 22 36.46 28.00 -29.61
N ALA A 23 36.61 28.68 -28.47
CA ALA A 23 36.28 28.13 -27.15
C ALA A 23 35.25 29.05 -26.51
N ASP A 24 34.11 28.48 -26.09
CA ASP A 24 32.97 29.22 -25.53
C ASP A 24 32.96 29.06 -23.99
N PRO A 25 32.56 30.09 -23.22
CA PRO A 25 32.91 30.18 -21.80
C PRO A 25 31.96 29.41 -20.88
N THR A 26 32.53 28.93 -19.77
CA THR A 26 31.77 28.34 -18.66
C THR A 26 30.76 29.34 -18.07
N PRO A 27 29.46 29.00 -17.93
CA PRO A 27 28.52 29.85 -17.22
C PRO A 27 28.88 29.92 -15.73
N ALA A 28 28.91 31.13 -15.17
CA ALA A 28 29.36 31.36 -13.80
C ALA A 28 28.32 30.88 -12.76
N VAL A 29 28.82 30.26 -11.68
CA VAL A 29 28.00 29.93 -10.50
C VAL A 29 27.77 31.19 -9.67
N PRO A 30 26.52 31.57 -9.35
CA PRO A 30 26.25 32.68 -8.44
C PRO A 30 26.45 32.28 -6.98
N GLU A 31 27.24 33.06 -6.22
CA GLU A 31 27.39 32.87 -4.78
C GLU A 31 26.09 33.22 -4.01
N PRO A 32 25.78 32.53 -2.89
CA PRO A 32 24.57 32.77 -2.11
C PRO A 32 24.65 34.06 -1.28
N GLN A 33 23.94 35.11 -1.70
CA GLN A 33 23.83 36.35 -0.93
C GLN A 33 23.09 36.13 0.41
N SER A 34 23.80 36.28 1.52
CA SER A 34 23.28 36.03 2.88
C SER A 34 22.43 37.19 3.41
N ALA A 35 21.11 37.14 3.20
CA ALA A 35 20.16 38.17 3.61
C ALA A 35 19.59 37.96 5.04
N ILE A 36 20.40 38.16 6.09
CA ILE A 36 19.95 38.03 7.49
C ILE A 36 19.00 39.19 7.86
N LYS A 37 17.68 38.96 7.79
CA LYS A 37 16.66 39.89 8.33
C LYS A 37 16.59 39.76 9.86
N LYS A 38 17.02 40.82 10.56
CA LYS A 38 16.96 40.93 12.03
C LYS A 38 15.51 40.84 12.53
N GLN A 39 15.18 39.76 13.23
CA GLN A 39 13.91 39.62 13.96
C GLN A 39 13.95 40.52 15.20
N LYS A 40 12.96 41.41 15.37
CA LYS A 40 12.92 42.35 16.50
C LYS A 40 12.50 41.62 17.78
N SER A 41 13.28 41.82 18.85
CA SER A 41 12.91 41.40 20.20
C SER A 41 11.61 42.08 20.65
N VAL A 42 10.64 41.28 21.09
CA VAL A 42 9.46 41.75 21.81
C VAL A 42 9.82 41.84 23.30
N LYS A 43 9.61 43.00 23.92
CA LYS A 43 9.88 43.21 25.35
C LYS A 43 8.79 42.57 26.21
N SER A 44 9.19 41.99 27.34
CA SER A 44 8.28 41.55 28.40
C SER A 44 7.58 42.73 29.08
N GLY A 45 6.25 42.73 29.10
CA GLY A 45 5.43 43.73 29.77
C GLY A 45 5.20 43.38 31.24
N ARG A 46 6.02 43.92 32.15
CA ARG A 46 5.77 43.88 33.60
C ARG A 46 4.76 44.97 33.98
N TRP A 47 3.61 44.58 34.54
CA TRP A 47 2.67 45.51 35.17
C TRP A 47 2.73 45.37 36.70
N SER A 48 2.55 46.48 37.40
CA SER A 48 2.68 46.58 38.86
C SER A 48 1.32 46.52 39.54
N LEU A 49 1.29 46.00 40.77
CA LEU A 49 0.20 46.19 41.71
C LEU A 49 0.23 47.63 42.28
N PRO A 50 -0.93 48.26 42.55
CA PRO A 50 -1.04 49.34 43.52
C PRO A 50 -1.09 48.77 44.95
N ASP A 51 -0.84 49.63 45.94
CA ASP A 51 -0.74 49.31 47.37
C ASP A 51 -1.65 50.26 48.19
N THR A 52 -2.42 49.71 49.13
CA THR A 52 -3.21 50.45 50.13
C THR A 52 -3.51 49.58 51.37
N THR A 53 -2.66 49.73 52.39
CA THR A 53 -2.98 50.01 53.83
C THR A 53 -4.12 49.27 54.57
N ASP A 54 -3.82 48.94 55.82
CA ASP A 54 -4.71 48.42 56.87
C ASP A 54 -5.90 49.34 57.24
N ASP A 55 -6.99 48.78 57.76
CA ASP A 55 -7.22 48.67 59.22
C ASP A 55 -8.37 47.67 59.53
N ALA A 56 -8.72 47.46 60.81
CA ALA A 56 -9.43 46.28 61.31
C ALA A 56 -10.91 46.47 61.70
N LEU A 57 -11.52 45.33 62.10
CA LEU A 57 -12.82 45.13 62.75
C LEU A 57 -14.09 45.23 61.87
N HIS A 58 -14.78 44.10 61.71
CA HIS A 58 -16.12 43.88 62.26
C HIS A 58 -16.44 42.38 62.32
N GLN A 59 -17.31 41.97 63.25
CA GLN A 59 -17.74 40.59 63.48
C GLN A 59 -19.27 40.57 63.48
N ASP A 60 -19.89 39.74 62.65
CA ASP A 60 -21.34 39.45 62.62
C ASP A 60 -21.55 38.06 61.95
N ASP A 61 -22.71 37.43 62.19
CA ASP A 61 -22.93 35.97 62.03
C ASP A 61 -23.66 35.50 60.74
N GLU A 62 -23.60 34.17 60.52
CA GLU A 62 -24.41 33.32 59.61
C GLU A 62 -24.24 33.44 58.07
N PRO A 63 -24.64 32.39 57.27
CA PRO A 63 -24.97 31.00 57.64
C PRO A 63 -24.12 29.94 56.90
N GLU A 64 -24.23 28.66 57.30
CA GLU A 64 -23.66 27.55 56.52
C GLU A 64 -24.42 27.31 55.19
N HIS A 65 -23.68 27.16 54.09
CA HIS A 65 -24.22 26.64 52.82
C HIS A 65 -23.78 25.18 52.59
N PRO A 66 -24.70 24.25 52.28
CA PRO A 66 -24.37 22.83 52.09
C PRO A 66 -23.57 22.60 50.79
N PRO A 67 -22.71 21.56 50.74
CA PRO A 67 -21.86 21.27 49.58
C PRO A 67 -22.66 20.93 48.33
N SER A 68 -22.27 21.51 47.19
CA SER A 68 -22.98 21.37 45.92
C SER A 68 -22.93 19.94 45.37
N GLY A 69 -24.10 19.39 45.01
CA GLY A 69 -24.32 17.96 44.72
C GLY A 69 -23.62 17.35 43.51
N ASN A 70 -22.67 18.05 42.87
CA ASN A 70 -21.90 17.55 41.73
C ASN A 70 -20.65 16.76 42.14
N THR A 71 -20.00 17.10 43.27
CA THR A 71 -18.82 16.37 43.77
C THR A 71 -19.18 14.95 44.23
N PHE A 72 -20.30 14.79 44.94
CA PHE A 72 -20.79 13.49 45.39
C PHE A 72 -21.10 12.54 44.22
N ARG A 73 -21.65 13.07 43.12
CA ARG A 73 -21.93 12.29 41.90
C ARG A 73 -20.64 11.80 41.22
N LEU A 74 -19.59 12.62 41.19
CA LEU A 74 -18.30 12.24 40.60
C LEU A 74 -17.59 11.15 41.43
N ALA A 75 -17.63 11.27 42.77
CA ALA A 75 -17.08 10.26 43.68
C ALA A 75 -17.80 8.91 43.56
N ALA A 76 -19.14 8.91 43.45
CA ALA A 76 -19.93 7.69 43.29
C ALA A 76 -19.60 6.92 41.99
N PHE A 77 -19.39 7.62 40.87
CA PHE A 77 -18.96 7.00 39.62
C PHE A 77 -17.55 6.39 39.69
N GLY A 78 -16.61 7.07 40.36
CA GLY A 78 -15.26 6.55 40.59
C GLY A 78 -15.25 5.26 41.41
N ALA A 79 -16.03 5.21 42.50
CA ALA A 79 -16.15 4.02 43.34
C ALA A 79 -16.78 2.83 42.58
N LEU A 80 -17.83 3.08 41.78
CA LEU A 80 -18.50 2.05 40.99
C LEU A 80 -17.55 1.41 39.96
N LEU A 81 -16.75 2.22 39.27
CA LEU A 81 -15.75 1.75 38.30
C LEU A 81 -14.72 0.80 38.93
N ILE A 82 -14.23 1.10 40.14
CA ILE A 82 -13.28 0.25 40.87
C ILE A 82 -13.93 -1.10 41.23
N VAL A 83 -15.18 -1.09 41.73
CA VAL A 83 -15.90 -2.32 42.10
C VAL A 83 -16.11 -3.23 40.88
N VAL A 84 -16.49 -2.67 39.73
CA VAL A 84 -16.66 -3.44 38.48
C VAL A 84 -15.31 -4.05 38.02
N LEU A 85 -14.21 -3.30 38.10
CA LEU A 85 -12.89 -3.76 37.68
C LEU A 85 -12.41 -4.95 38.54
N PHE A 86 -12.57 -4.87 39.86
CA PHE A 86 -12.19 -5.95 40.78
C PHE A 86 -13.13 -7.17 40.68
N ALA A 87 -14.43 -6.98 40.42
CA ALA A 87 -15.34 -8.08 40.16
C ALA A 87 -14.95 -8.90 38.91
N GLY A 88 -14.55 -8.22 37.83
CA GLY A 88 -14.03 -8.87 36.62
C GLY A 88 -12.74 -9.65 36.86
N TYR A 89 -11.80 -9.06 37.62
CA TYR A 89 -10.53 -9.72 37.96
C TYR A 89 -10.71 -10.95 38.88
N GLY A 90 -11.71 -10.93 39.77
CA GLY A 90 -12.03 -12.06 40.64
C GLY A 90 -12.58 -13.27 39.88
N LEU A 91 -13.49 -13.06 38.92
CA LEU A 91 -14.13 -14.15 38.18
C LEU A 91 -13.14 -14.90 37.26
N GLY A 92 -12.12 -14.21 36.74
CA GLY A 92 -11.09 -14.78 35.87
C GLY A 92 -10.14 -15.79 36.52
N ARG A 93 -10.21 -16.03 37.84
CA ARG A 93 -9.30 -16.93 38.57
C ARG A 93 -9.95 -18.21 39.13
N LEU A 94 -11.24 -18.43 38.90
CA LEU A 94 -11.99 -19.57 39.46
C LEU A 94 -12.10 -20.78 38.53
N ASN A 95 -11.61 -20.71 37.28
CA ASN A 95 -11.77 -21.78 36.29
C ASN A 95 -10.50 -22.62 36.02
N ASN A 96 -9.63 -22.79 37.02
CA ASN A 96 -8.45 -23.66 36.95
C ASN A 96 -8.83 -25.16 37.10
N GLY A 97 -9.63 -25.68 36.17
CA GLY A 97 -9.99 -27.08 36.09
C GLY A 97 -8.89 -27.92 35.43
N THR A 98 -7.99 -28.51 36.22
CA THR A 98 -6.95 -29.42 35.69
C THR A 98 -7.54 -30.77 35.30
N ALA A 99 -7.74 -30.98 34.00
CA ALA A 99 -8.06 -32.29 33.42
C ALA A 99 -7.15 -32.53 32.20
N THR A 100 -6.18 -33.44 32.33
CA THR A 100 -5.22 -33.77 31.27
C THR A 100 -5.81 -34.82 30.32
N PRO A 101 -6.06 -34.51 29.03
CA PRO A 101 -6.38 -35.54 28.04
C PRO A 101 -5.11 -36.33 27.71
N ALA A 102 -5.26 -37.64 27.50
CA ALA A 102 -4.12 -38.48 27.10
C ALA A 102 -3.57 -38.07 25.72
N ALA A 103 -2.26 -38.22 25.53
CA ALA A 103 -1.59 -37.83 24.30
C ALA A 103 -2.04 -38.72 23.11
N ALA A 104 -2.79 -38.14 22.19
CA ALA A 104 -2.86 -38.64 20.82
C ALA A 104 -1.57 -38.28 20.09
N GLY A 105 -1.03 -39.20 19.28
CA GLY A 105 0.17 -38.94 18.48
C GLY A 105 -0.07 -37.87 17.40
N PRO A 106 1.01 -37.26 16.85
CA PRO A 106 0.88 -36.22 15.84
C PRO A 106 0.34 -36.78 14.52
N SER A 107 -0.97 -36.67 14.32
CA SER A 107 -1.56 -36.68 12.97
C SER A 107 -0.93 -35.56 12.14
N PRO A 108 -0.60 -35.79 10.86
CA PRO A 108 -0.05 -34.72 10.02
C PRO A 108 -1.07 -33.60 9.88
N THR A 109 -0.72 -32.40 10.32
CA THR A 109 -1.53 -31.21 10.05
C THR A 109 -1.44 -30.86 8.57
N THR A 110 -2.36 -31.40 7.77
CA THR A 110 -2.71 -30.84 6.46
C THR A 110 -2.86 -29.34 6.66
N GLY A 111 -2.02 -28.55 5.98
CA GLY A 111 -2.09 -27.10 6.08
C GLY A 111 -3.50 -26.65 5.73
N MET A 112 -4.11 -25.82 6.58
CA MET A 112 -5.38 -25.18 6.23
C MET A 112 -5.10 -24.18 5.12
N VAL A 113 -5.25 -24.64 3.87
CA VAL A 113 -5.23 -23.83 2.67
C VAL A 113 -6.44 -22.91 2.75
N MET A 114 -6.21 -21.67 3.17
CA MET A 114 -7.21 -20.63 3.06
C MET A 114 -7.43 -20.37 1.58
N ASN A 115 -8.68 -20.48 1.13
CA ASN A 115 -9.01 -20.21 -0.26
C ASN A 115 -9.05 -18.69 -0.44
N GLU A 116 -7.93 -18.08 -0.84
CA GLU A 116 -7.84 -16.61 -1.02
C GLU A 116 -8.80 -16.08 -2.08
N ASN A 117 -9.34 -16.94 -2.95
CA ASN A 117 -10.42 -16.61 -3.87
C ASN A 117 -11.78 -16.39 -3.17
N MET A 118 -11.89 -16.66 -1.85
CA MET A 118 -13.07 -16.33 -1.05
C MET A 118 -12.94 -14.94 -0.41
N PRO A 119 -14.02 -14.12 -0.47
CA PRO A 119 -14.04 -12.82 0.19
C PRO A 119 -13.74 -12.89 1.69
N HIS A 120 -12.67 -12.19 2.10
CA HIS A 120 -12.30 -12.01 3.49
C HIS A 120 -11.81 -10.57 3.71
N THR A 121 -11.65 -10.14 4.96
CA THR A 121 -11.21 -8.78 5.29
C THR A 121 -9.94 -8.79 6.13
N HIS A 122 -8.96 -7.97 5.73
CA HIS A 122 -7.84 -7.64 6.59
C HIS A 122 -8.34 -6.74 7.74
N GLY A 123 -8.11 -7.15 8.98
CA GLY A 123 -8.08 -6.26 10.15
C GLY A 123 -9.38 -5.61 10.66
N THR A 124 -10.33 -6.38 11.20
CA THR A 124 -11.11 -5.92 12.38
C THR A 124 -11.40 -7.06 13.38
N THR A 125 -10.52 -7.28 14.37
CA THR A 125 -10.89 -8.07 15.57
C THR A 125 -11.65 -7.20 16.56
N GLY A 126 -12.89 -6.84 16.21
CA GLY A 126 -13.77 -6.03 17.05
C GLY A 126 -15.23 -6.12 16.61
N THR A 127 -16.14 -6.32 17.56
CA THR A 127 -17.58 -6.46 17.29
C THR A 127 -18.24 -5.10 17.03
N GLY A 128 -18.38 -4.70 15.77
CA GLY A 128 -19.11 -3.51 15.36
C GLY A 128 -19.17 -3.35 13.84
N VAL A 129 -20.37 -3.18 13.28
CA VAL A 129 -20.54 -3.14 11.81
C VAL A 129 -20.18 -1.77 11.25
N THR A 130 -19.08 -1.71 10.50
CA THR A 130 -18.92 -0.78 9.36
C THR A 130 -18.28 -1.55 8.21
N MET A 131 -18.93 -1.58 7.04
CA MET A 131 -18.43 -2.26 5.83
C MET A 131 -17.34 -1.44 5.10
N ALA A 132 -16.44 -0.81 5.85
CA ALA A 132 -15.22 -0.25 5.31
C ALA A 132 -14.17 -1.36 5.28
N ALA A 133 -13.92 -1.94 4.10
CA ALA A 133 -12.73 -2.77 3.91
C ALA A 133 -11.49 -1.94 4.28
N ALA A 134 -10.63 -2.48 5.14
CA ALA A 134 -9.44 -1.75 5.59
C ALA A 134 -8.58 -1.39 4.36
N LEU A 135 -8.28 -0.10 4.21
CA LEU A 135 -7.54 0.42 3.06
C LEU A 135 -6.10 -0.08 3.10
N GLY A 136 -5.79 -1.00 2.19
CA GLY A 136 -4.53 -1.70 2.19
C GLY A 136 -3.34 -0.82 1.84
N GLY A 137 -2.16 -1.19 2.33
CA GLY A 137 -0.89 -0.59 1.91
C GLY A 137 -0.67 0.86 2.33
N LEU A 138 -1.57 1.47 3.12
CA LEU A 138 -1.47 2.86 3.59
C LEU A 138 -0.57 3.05 4.83
N SER A 139 -0.38 2.00 5.64
CA SER A 139 0.46 2.03 6.84
C SER A 139 1.71 1.16 6.69
N LEU A 140 2.82 1.58 7.29
CA LEU A 140 4.03 0.76 7.41
C LEU A 140 3.94 -0.30 8.53
N SER A 141 2.95 -0.18 9.42
CA SER A 141 2.63 -1.17 10.46
C SER A 141 1.13 -1.49 10.51
N SER A 142 0.77 -2.76 10.69
CA SER A 142 -0.58 -3.22 11.03
C SER A 142 -0.52 -4.53 11.80
N ASP A 143 -1.50 -4.81 12.66
CA ASP A 143 -1.66 -6.09 13.36
C ASP A 143 -0.45 -6.55 14.21
N GLY A 144 0.44 -5.62 14.56
CA GLY A 144 1.70 -5.89 15.26
C GLY A 144 2.88 -6.27 14.35
N LEU A 145 2.69 -6.23 13.03
CA LEU A 145 3.71 -6.38 12.01
C LEU A 145 4.20 -5.00 11.52
N THR A 146 5.47 -4.88 11.13
CA THR A 146 6.05 -3.64 10.58
C THR A 146 7.00 -3.89 9.41
N LEU A 147 6.86 -3.11 8.34
CA LEU A 147 7.70 -3.15 7.14
C LEU A 147 8.94 -2.26 7.30
N HIS A 148 10.12 -2.87 7.24
CA HIS A 148 11.43 -2.22 7.39
C HIS A 148 12.26 -2.33 6.10
N PRO A 149 12.16 -1.37 5.16
CA PRO A 149 13.05 -1.30 3.99
C PRO A 149 14.47 -0.90 4.40
N ALA A 150 15.48 -1.57 3.83
CA ALA A 150 16.89 -1.24 4.07
C ALA A 150 17.32 0.07 3.40
N ALA A 151 16.65 0.46 2.31
CA ALA A 151 16.81 1.73 1.62
C ALA A 151 15.48 2.18 1.00
N THR A 152 15.21 3.48 1.01
CA THR A 152 14.01 4.11 0.44
C THR A 152 14.32 5.12 -0.68
N SER A 153 15.58 5.22 -1.10
CA SER A 153 16.03 6.14 -2.16
C SER A 153 16.74 5.38 -3.28
N PHE A 154 16.43 5.71 -4.52
CA PHE A 154 16.90 5.05 -5.74
C PHE A 154 17.22 6.07 -6.84
N ASP A 155 18.08 5.71 -7.78
CA ASP A 155 18.40 6.53 -8.96
C ASP A 155 17.60 6.05 -10.19
N ALA A 156 17.09 7.00 -10.99
CA ALA A 156 16.27 6.67 -12.15
C ALA A 156 17.01 5.82 -13.19
N GLY A 157 16.37 4.76 -13.68
CA GLY A 157 16.92 3.85 -14.69
C GLY A 157 18.09 2.96 -14.23
N HIS A 158 18.49 3.04 -12.96
CA HIS A 158 19.59 2.23 -12.42
C HIS A 158 19.04 0.97 -11.73
N ARG A 159 19.66 -0.18 -12.02
CA ARG A 159 19.35 -1.45 -11.33
C ARG A 159 19.96 -1.44 -9.94
N ALA A 160 19.11 -1.52 -8.93
CA ALA A 160 19.49 -1.60 -7.51
C ALA A 160 18.90 -2.86 -6.87
N ARG A 161 19.40 -3.23 -5.69
CA ARG A 161 18.74 -4.23 -4.85
C ARG A 161 17.75 -3.52 -3.93
N LEU A 162 16.46 -3.83 -4.05
CA LEU A 162 15.51 -3.57 -2.97
C LEU A 162 15.63 -4.72 -1.97
N SER A 163 15.88 -4.40 -0.70
CA SER A 163 15.84 -5.35 0.41
C SER A 163 15.01 -4.79 1.56
N PHE A 164 14.26 -5.66 2.25
CA PHE A 164 13.43 -5.30 3.39
C PHE A 164 13.20 -6.48 4.34
N VAL A 165 12.79 -6.18 5.56
CA VAL A 165 12.33 -7.15 6.56
C VAL A 165 10.89 -6.81 6.93
N ILE A 166 10.11 -7.82 7.36
CA ILE A 166 8.83 -7.60 8.05
C ILE A 166 9.01 -8.12 9.47
N ASP A 167 9.06 -7.22 10.44
CA ASP A 167 9.19 -7.57 11.86
C ASP A 167 7.83 -7.84 12.47
N GLY A 168 7.76 -8.89 13.30
CA GLY A 168 6.56 -9.25 14.06
C GLY A 168 6.50 -8.62 15.45
N PRO A 169 5.48 -8.97 16.26
CA PRO A 169 5.31 -8.41 17.60
C PRO A 169 6.52 -8.70 18.48
N GLY A 170 7.21 -7.64 18.91
CA GLY A 170 8.46 -7.73 19.68
C GLY A 170 9.75 -7.48 18.87
N GLY A 171 9.67 -7.19 17.57
CA GLY A 171 10.83 -6.80 16.75
C GLY A 171 11.70 -7.97 16.30
N ALA A 172 11.09 -9.14 16.07
CA ALA A 172 11.75 -10.30 15.49
C ALA A 172 11.27 -10.50 14.04
N PRO A 173 12.14 -10.78 13.06
CA PRO A 173 11.75 -11.00 11.67
C PRO A 173 10.72 -12.14 11.52
N VAL A 174 9.67 -11.88 10.74
CA VAL A 174 8.73 -12.92 10.31
C VAL A 174 9.39 -13.75 9.21
N THR A 175 9.57 -15.04 9.48
CA THR A 175 10.20 -16.02 8.58
C THR A 175 9.24 -17.13 8.10
N SER A 176 7.93 -16.97 8.34
CA SER A 176 6.90 -17.95 8.00
C SER A 176 5.65 -17.26 7.45
N TYR A 177 5.23 -17.67 6.26
CA TYR A 177 4.17 -17.06 5.46
C TYR A 177 3.35 -18.17 4.78
N ALA A 178 2.06 -17.94 4.56
CA ALA A 178 1.25 -18.78 3.69
C ALA A 178 1.60 -18.54 2.23
N ILE A 179 1.36 -19.53 1.37
CA ILE A 179 1.45 -19.37 -0.08
C ILE A 179 0.08 -18.96 -0.62
N VAL A 180 0.02 -17.79 -1.25
CA VAL A 180 -1.12 -17.20 -1.93
C VAL A 180 -0.70 -16.95 -3.37
N HIS A 181 -1.51 -17.33 -4.37
CA HIS A 181 -1.16 -17.15 -5.79
C HIS A 181 0.28 -17.63 -6.13
N ASP A 182 0.62 -18.86 -5.73
CA ASP A 182 1.95 -19.48 -5.84
C ASP A 182 3.13 -18.73 -5.17
N LYS A 183 2.88 -17.66 -4.40
CA LYS A 183 3.91 -16.82 -3.77
C LYS A 183 3.68 -16.62 -2.26
N PRO A 184 4.76 -16.44 -1.48
CA PRO A 184 4.66 -16.10 -0.06
C PRO A 184 4.41 -14.59 0.21
N LEU A 185 4.66 -13.73 -0.80
CA LEU A 185 4.47 -12.28 -0.74
C LEU A 185 4.35 -11.71 -2.15
N HIS A 186 3.42 -10.77 -2.33
CA HIS A 186 3.30 -9.91 -3.51
C HIS A 186 3.82 -8.51 -3.18
N LEU A 187 4.61 -7.95 -4.10
CA LEU A 187 5.22 -6.63 -3.96
C LEU A 187 4.75 -5.75 -5.11
N ILE A 188 4.03 -4.68 -4.80
CA ILE A 188 3.64 -3.65 -5.77
C ILE A 188 4.53 -2.42 -5.58
N ILE A 189 5.17 -1.99 -6.67
CA ILE A 189 5.88 -0.71 -6.75
C ILE A 189 5.19 0.16 -7.80
N VAL A 190 4.82 1.39 -7.46
CA VAL A 190 4.00 2.27 -8.34
C VAL A 190 4.24 3.75 -8.04
N ARG A 191 4.22 4.63 -9.04
CA ARG A 191 4.38 6.09 -8.80
C ARG A 191 3.15 6.65 -8.10
N ARG A 192 3.33 7.73 -7.33
CA ARG A 192 2.22 8.47 -6.68
C ARG A 192 1.20 9.07 -7.67
N ASP A 193 1.57 9.19 -8.95
CA ASP A 193 0.65 9.55 -10.04
C ASP A 193 -0.04 8.34 -10.72
N LEU A 194 0.12 7.14 -10.16
CA LEU A 194 -0.41 5.86 -10.65
C LEU A 194 0.04 5.48 -12.07
N THR A 195 1.24 5.91 -12.46
CA THR A 195 1.96 5.38 -13.63
C THR A 195 3.19 4.56 -13.18
N GLY A 196 3.80 3.80 -14.10
CA GLY A 196 5.05 3.06 -13.79
C GLY A 196 4.87 2.02 -12.69
N PHE A 197 3.84 1.19 -12.84
CA PHE A 197 3.52 0.06 -11.97
C PHE A 197 4.44 -1.15 -12.25
N GLN A 198 4.78 -1.89 -11.21
CA GLN A 198 5.44 -3.18 -11.26
C GLN A 198 4.83 -4.10 -10.21
N HIS A 199 4.42 -5.30 -10.63
CA HIS A 199 4.00 -6.39 -9.74
C HIS A 199 5.13 -7.42 -9.68
N LEU A 200 5.67 -7.61 -8.48
CA LEU A 200 6.93 -8.28 -8.23
C LEU A 200 6.79 -9.34 -7.13
N HIS A 201 7.67 -10.34 -7.15
CA HIS A 201 7.68 -11.44 -6.18
C HIS A 201 9.10 -11.65 -5.64
N PRO A 202 9.51 -10.90 -4.59
CA PRO A 202 10.84 -11.02 -4.01
C PRO A 202 11.06 -12.39 -3.36
N THR A 203 12.33 -12.75 -3.15
CA THR A 203 12.71 -13.97 -2.44
C THR A 203 13.20 -13.64 -1.04
N MET A 204 12.85 -14.49 -0.06
CA MET A 204 13.23 -14.33 1.34
C MET A 204 14.44 -15.23 1.67
N ALA A 205 15.42 -14.66 2.38
CA ALA A 205 16.51 -15.40 3.00
C ALA A 205 16.08 -16.04 4.34
N THR A 206 16.90 -16.93 4.89
CA THR A 206 16.61 -17.67 6.13
C THR A 206 16.54 -16.79 7.39
N ASP A 207 16.96 -15.53 7.31
CA ASP A 207 16.91 -14.53 8.38
C ASP A 207 15.65 -13.63 8.32
N GLY A 208 14.79 -13.79 7.31
CA GLY A 208 13.61 -12.95 7.08
C GLY A 208 13.85 -11.77 6.14
N THR A 209 15.07 -11.60 5.61
CA THR A 209 15.37 -10.56 4.61
C THR A 209 14.77 -10.92 3.25
N TRP A 210 13.78 -10.16 2.83
CA TRP A 210 13.27 -10.16 1.47
C TRP A 210 14.20 -9.35 0.56
N SER A 211 14.41 -9.83 -0.66
CA SER A 211 15.17 -9.08 -1.67
C SER A 211 14.71 -9.31 -3.10
N ILE A 212 14.88 -8.29 -3.95
CA ILE A 212 14.71 -8.36 -5.40
C ILE A 212 15.58 -7.32 -6.11
N ASP A 213 15.95 -7.59 -7.35
CA ASP A 213 16.55 -6.57 -8.21
C ASP A 213 15.46 -5.70 -8.82
N LEU A 214 15.59 -4.39 -8.61
CA LEU A 214 14.61 -3.38 -8.97
C LEU A 214 15.26 -2.34 -9.89
N THR A 215 14.55 -1.94 -10.95
CA THR A 215 14.90 -0.79 -11.78
C THR A 215 13.66 0.11 -11.87
N LEU A 216 13.81 1.40 -11.56
CA LEU A 216 12.72 2.38 -11.62
C LEU A 216 13.06 3.46 -12.65
N ASP A 217 12.50 3.36 -13.85
CA ASP A 217 12.94 4.13 -15.02
C ASP A 217 12.63 5.64 -14.97
N ARG A 218 11.82 6.11 -14.03
CA ARG A 218 11.31 7.49 -13.97
C ARG A 218 11.50 8.11 -12.60
N PRO A 219 11.94 9.37 -12.49
CA PRO A 219 11.95 10.10 -11.22
C PRO A 219 10.54 10.25 -10.61
N GLY A 220 10.51 10.42 -9.28
CA GLY A 220 9.31 10.75 -8.51
C GLY A 220 9.16 10.01 -7.20
N ALA A 221 8.08 10.32 -6.50
CA ALA A 221 7.63 9.56 -5.34
C ALA A 221 6.90 8.29 -5.80
N TYR A 222 7.27 7.16 -5.22
CA TYR A 222 6.67 5.85 -5.41
C TYR A 222 6.05 5.35 -4.11
N ARG A 223 5.03 4.50 -4.21
CA ARG A 223 4.55 3.66 -3.12
C ARG A 223 5.09 2.25 -3.30
N MET A 224 5.62 1.69 -2.23
CA MET A 224 5.88 0.26 -2.05
C MET A 224 4.75 -0.32 -1.22
N ILE A 225 4.17 -1.44 -1.67
CA ILE A 225 3.10 -2.16 -0.97
C ILE A 225 3.46 -3.65 -0.97
N THR A 226 3.39 -4.28 0.18
CA THR A 226 3.58 -5.72 0.37
C THR A 226 2.26 -6.35 0.79
N ASP A 227 1.71 -7.25 -0.03
CA ASP A 227 0.51 -8.04 0.26
C ASP A 227 0.92 -9.48 0.57
N PHE A 228 0.57 -9.97 1.77
CA PHE A 228 1.04 -11.25 2.30
C PHE A 228 0.20 -11.76 3.48
N THR A 229 0.31 -13.07 3.75
CA THR A 229 -0.29 -13.72 4.92
C THR A 229 0.80 -14.30 5.82
N ALA A 230 1.11 -13.60 6.91
CA ALA A 230 2.12 -14.02 7.89
C ALA A 230 1.60 -15.11 8.83
N LEU A 231 2.49 -16.03 9.23
CA LEU A 231 2.21 -17.13 10.15
C LEU A 231 2.92 -16.88 11.49
N ALA A 232 2.39 -15.93 12.27
CA ALA A 232 3.03 -15.38 13.47
C ALA A 232 2.19 -15.62 14.75
N GLY A 233 2.84 -15.97 15.86
CA GLY A 233 2.18 -16.13 17.17
C GLY A 233 1.07 -17.19 17.20
N GLY A 234 1.13 -18.21 16.34
CA GLY A 234 0.07 -19.22 16.19
C GLY A 234 -1.18 -18.73 15.43
N ARG A 235 -1.12 -17.56 14.79
CA ARG A 235 -2.19 -16.96 13.99
C ARG A 235 -1.76 -16.83 12.53
N GLN A 236 -2.74 -16.85 11.63
CA GLN A 236 -2.59 -16.30 10.29
C GLN A 236 -2.95 -14.81 10.34
N ILE A 237 -2.14 -13.96 9.69
CA ILE A 237 -2.32 -12.51 9.62
C ILE A 237 -2.15 -12.11 8.15
N ALA A 238 -3.26 -12.14 7.41
CA ALA A 238 -3.38 -11.57 6.07
C ALA A 238 -3.44 -10.05 6.19
N THR A 239 -2.47 -9.32 5.62
CA THR A 239 -2.43 -7.86 5.71
C THR A 239 -1.59 -7.22 4.59
N THR A 240 -1.78 -5.92 4.39
CA THR A 240 -1.07 -5.13 3.37
C THR A 240 -0.34 -3.95 4.01
N LEU A 241 0.97 -4.06 4.12
CA LEU A 241 1.84 -2.98 4.61
C LEU A 241 2.38 -2.15 3.44
N GLY A 242 2.73 -0.90 3.67
CA GLY A 242 3.33 -0.06 2.64
C GLY A 242 4.02 1.20 3.14
N THR A 243 4.94 1.71 2.32
CA THR A 243 5.80 2.86 2.60
C THR A 243 6.16 3.58 1.30
N ASP A 244 6.72 4.78 1.38
CA ASP A 244 7.12 5.56 0.19
C ASP A 244 8.60 5.32 -0.15
N LEU A 245 8.88 5.19 -1.45
CA LEU A 245 10.22 5.20 -2.03
C LEU A 245 10.40 6.48 -2.86
N THR A 246 11.62 7.00 -2.92
CA THR A 246 11.97 8.19 -3.72
C THR A 246 12.91 7.80 -4.84
N VAL A 247 12.58 8.17 -6.08
CA VAL A 247 13.48 8.05 -7.23
C VAL A 247 13.98 9.44 -7.62
N ALA A 248 15.30 9.63 -7.57
CA ALA A 248 15.95 10.91 -7.81
C ALA A 248 15.81 11.39 -9.27
N GLY A 249 15.81 12.71 -9.46
CA GLY A 249 15.66 13.40 -10.75
C GLY A 249 14.40 14.25 -10.86
N ASP A 250 14.14 14.79 -12.05
CA ASP A 250 13.06 15.74 -12.30
C ASP A 250 11.67 15.05 -12.33
N TYR A 251 10.93 15.17 -11.23
CA TYR A 251 9.58 14.60 -11.12
C TYR A 251 8.52 15.50 -11.76
N ALA A 252 8.07 15.12 -12.95
CA ALA A 252 6.81 15.58 -13.52
C ALA A 252 5.69 14.55 -13.21
N PRO A 253 4.66 14.92 -12.42
CA PRO A 253 3.46 14.10 -12.24
C PRO A 253 2.62 14.07 -13.53
N GLN A 254 2.13 12.89 -13.90
CA GLN A 254 1.25 12.71 -15.05
C GLN A 254 -0.23 12.69 -14.62
N PRO A 255 -1.17 13.27 -15.38
CA PRO A 255 -2.59 13.08 -15.12
C PRO A 255 -2.99 11.63 -15.42
N LEU A 256 -4.01 11.11 -14.74
CA LEU A 256 -4.61 9.83 -15.14
C LEU A 256 -5.16 9.94 -16.57
N PRO A 257 -5.02 8.89 -17.41
CA PRO A 257 -5.81 8.76 -18.62
C PRO A 257 -7.32 8.84 -18.30
N PRO A 258 -8.18 9.29 -19.23
CA PRO A 258 -9.62 9.27 -19.06
C PRO A 258 -10.15 7.88 -18.70
N ALA A 259 -11.31 7.83 -18.03
CA ALA A 259 -11.97 6.57 -17.74
C ALA A 259 -12.52 5.93 -19.03
N ASP A 260 -12.11 4.68 -19.29
CA ASP A 260 -12.54 3.87 -20.42
C ASP A 260 -12.72 2.42 -19.93
N ARG A 261 -13.67 1.68 -20.52
CA ARG A 261 -13.83 0.24 -20.32
C ARG A 261 -12.88 -0.61 -21.16
N ARG A 262 -12.14 0.01 -22.09
CA ARG A 262 -11.23 -0.65 -23.03
C ARG A 262 -9.81 -0.08 -22.92
N THR A 263 -8.81 -0.93 -23.14
CA THR A 263 -7.40 -0.57 -23.18
C THR A 263 -6.66 -1.52 -24.13
N THR A 264 -5.41 -1.21 -24.46
CA THR A 264 -4.57 -2.04 -25.33
C THR A 264 -3.17 -2.24 -24.74
N THR A 265 -2.66 -3.47 -24.81
CA THR A 265 -1.35 -3.86 -24.27
C THR A 265 -0.83 -5.09 -25.02
N GLY A 266 0.47 -5.16 -25.33
CA GLY A 266 1.08 -6.33 -25.98
C GLY A 266 0.49 -6.75 -27.35
N GLY A 267 -0.31 -5.90 -28.02
CA GLY A 267 -1.08 -6.27 -29.21
C GLY A 267 -2.48 -6.85 -28.93
N PHE A 268 -2.82 -7.06 -27.65
CA PHE A 268 -4.16 -7.41 -27.21
C PHE A 268 -5.01 -6.15 -26.99
N THR A 269 -6.31 -6.31 -27.22
CA THR A 269 -7.33 -5.38 -26.73
C THR A 269 -8.00 -6.00 -25.53
N VAL A 270 -8.03 -5.29 -24.41
CA VAL A 270 -8.57 -5.80 -23.14
C VAL A 270 -9.73 -4.90 -22.69
N SER A 271 -10.85 -5.50 -22.29
CA SER A 271 -12.05 -4.77 -21.88
C SER A 271 -12.72 -5.37 -20.65
N TYR A 272 -13.28 -4.53 -19.79
CA TYR A 272 -14.02 -4.96 -18.60
C TYR A 272 -15.51 -4.62 -18.66
N GLU A 273 -16.32 -5.56 -18.17
CA GLU A 273 -17.74 -5.42 -17.92
C GLU A 273 -17.99 -5.29 -16.41
N GLY A 274 -19.04 -4.55 -16.04
CA GLY A 274 -19.39 -4.27 -14.64
C GLY A 274 -19.44 -2.78 -14.31
N ALA A 275 -19.84 -2.48 -13.07
CA ALA A 275 -19.91 -1.14 -12.51
C ALA A 275 -19.62 -1.16 -10.99
N PRO A 276 -18.34 -1.26 -10.57
CA PRO A 276 -17.95 -1.18 -9.18
C PRO A 276 -18.49 0.10 -8.52
N ASN A 277 -18.96 -0.03 -7.29
CA ASN A 277 -19.55 1.06 -6.53
C ASN A 277 -19.24 0.93 -5.05
N THR A 278 -19.71 1.90 -4.26
CA THR A 278 -19.44 2.05 -2.83
C THR A 278 -20.41 1.32 -1.92
N GLN A 279 -21.42 0.64 -2.49
CA GLN A 279 -22.58 0.14 -1.73
C GLN A 279 -22.55 -1.39 -1.54
N ALA A 280 -21.98 -2.14 -2.49
CA ALA A 280 -21.89 -3.59 -2.41
C ALA A 280 -20.78 -4.14 -3.33
N VAL A 281 -20.31 -5.36 -3.03
CA VAL A 281 -19.39 -6.12 -3.88
C VAL A 281 -20.04 -6.39 -5.24
N GLN A 282 -19.37 -5.97 -6.31
CA GLN A 282 -19.81 -6.16 -7.70
C GLN A 282 -18.90 -7.12 -8.46
N PRO A 283 -19.43 -7.90 -9.41
CA PRO A 283 -18.59 -8.63 -10.34
C PRO A 283 -17.99 -7.65 -11.37
N VAL A 284 -16.69 -7.82 -11.65
CA VAL A 284 -16.00 -7.26 -12.81
C VAL A 284 -15.56 -8.43 -13.68
N LEU A 285 -15.92 -8.44 -14.96
CA LEU A 285 -15.52 -9.49 -15.90
C LEU A 285 -14.59 -8.91 -16.95
N ILE A 286 -13.34 -9.37 -16.98
CA ILE A 286 -12.31 -8.91 -17.91
C ILE A 286 -12.19 -9.88 -19.08
N SER A 287 -12.14 -9.33 -20.28
CA SER A 287 -12.07 -10.03 -21.57
C SER A 287 -10.80 -9.63 -22.32
N VAL A 288 -10.07 -10.61 -22.85
CA VAL A 288 -8.87 -10.39 -23.67
C VAL A 288 -9.18 -10.78 -25.12
N THR A 289 -8.91 -9.90 -26.06
CA THR A 289 -9.10 -10.11 -27.51
C THR A 289 -7.76 -9.96 -28.21
N GLY A 290 -7.39 -10.92 -29.07
CA GLY A 290 -6.18 -10.87 -29.88
C GLY A 290 -6.25 -9.85 -31.01
N ALA A 291 -5.09 -9.58 -31.64
CA ALA A 291 -4.99 -8.68 -32.79
C ALA A 291 -5.79 -9.14 -34.04
N ASP A 292 -6.22 -10.40 -34.07
CA ASP A 292 -7.09 -10.99 -35.10
C ASP A 292 -8.59 -10.78 -34.82
N GLY A 293 -8.94 -10.13 -33.71
CA GLY A 293 -10.32 -9.88 -33.28
C GLY A 293 -10.99 -11.06 -32.58
N ARG A 294 -10.29 -12.17 -32.29
CA ARG A 294 -10.84 -13.33 -31.57
C ARG A 294 -10.56 -13.26 -30.07
N PRO A 295 -11.37 -13.90 -29.21
CA PRO A 295 -11.02 -14.08 -27.80
C PRO A 295 -9.67 -14.79 -27.66
N ALA A 296 -8.78 -14.25 -26.84
CA ALA A 296 -7.50 -14.90 -26.53
C ALA A 296 -7.69 -15.94 -25.43
N THR A 297 -7.00 -17.08 -25.54
CA THR A 297 -6.93 -18.06 -24.43
C THR A 297 -6.00 -17.50 -23.36
N VAL A 298 -6.58 -17.05 -22.25
CA VAL A 298 -5.81 -16.64 -21.06
C VAL A 298 -5.36 -17.89 -20.30
N GLU A 299 -4.09 -17.93 -19.93
CA GLU A 299 -3.44 -19.04 -19.26
C GLU A 299 -3.36 -18.82 -17.75
N PRO A 300 -3.36 -19.90 -16.93
CA PRO A 300 -3.01 -19.79 -15.52
C PRO A 300 -1.60 -19.26 -15.32
N TYR A 301 -1.49 -18.21 -14.51
CA TYR A 301 -0.26 -17.60 -14.02
C TYR A 301 -0.42 -17.44 -12.50
N LEU A 302 0.59 -17.81 -11.71
CA LEU A 302 0.59 -17.62 -10.24
C LEU A 302 -0.76 -18.02 -9.58
N GLY A 303 -1.15 -19.28 -9.75
CA GLY A 303 -2.38 -19.87 -9.21
C GLY A 303 -3.72 -19.30 -9.70
N ALA A 304 -3.75 -18.36 -10.65
CA ALA A 304 -4.98 -17.70 -11.13
C ALA A 304 -4.97 -17.47 -12.64
N PHE A 305 -6.12 -17.11 -13.24
CA PHE A 305 -6.19 -16.67 -14.65
C PHE A 305 -5.86 -15.17 -14.83
N GLY A 306 -5.28 -14.55 -13.81
CA GLY A 306 -4.81 -13.16 -13.80
C GLY A 306 -5.03 -12.48 -12.45
N HIS A 307 -4.34 -11.36 -12.25
CA HIS A 307 -4.31 -10.62 -10.98
C HIS A 307 -4.77 -9.19 -11.23
N LEU A 308 -5.68 -8.69 -10.40
CA LEU A 308 -6.25 -7.35 -10.54
C LEU A 308 -5.89 -6.51 -9.31
N VAL A 309 -4.91 -5.63 -9.45
CA VAL A 309 -4.58 -4.61 -8.45
C VAL A 309 -5.35 -3.34 -8.77
N VAL A 310 -6.08 -2.81 -7.79
CA VAL A 310 -6.76 -1.51 -7.94
C VAL A 310 -6.29 -0.55 -6.86
N LEU A 311 -5.86 0.64 -7.30
CA LEU A 311 -5.27 1.67 -6.45
C LEU A 311 -6.08 2.96 -6.51
N ARG A 312 -6.41 3.54 -5.36
CA ARG A 312 -7.12 4.83 -5.30
C ARG A 312 -6.21 6.00 -5.67
N ARG A 313 -6.72 6.93 -6.47
CA ARG A 313 -6.03 8.19 -6.81
C ARG A 313 -5.83 9.05 -5.56
N GLY A 314 -4.62 9.56 -5.38
CA GLY A 314 -4.24 10.43 -4.27
C GLY A 314 -3.45 9.69 -3.20
N ASP A 315 -4.12 8.90 -2.36
CA ASP A 315 -3.48 8.19 -1.25
C ASP A 315 -2.80 6.88 -1.66
N VAL A 316 -3.11 6.34 -2.85
CA VAL A 316 -2.61 5.04 -3.34
C VAL A 316 -3.05 3.89 -2.44
N ALA A 317 -4.28 3.98 -1.91
CA ALA A 317 -4.89 2.90 -1.13
C ALA A 317 -5.08 1.66 -2.00
N TYR A 318 -4.61 0.51 -1.51
CA TYR A 318 -4.71 -0.78 -2.17
C TYR A 318 -6.05 -1.45 -1.87
N LEU A 319 -6.73 -1.88 -2.93
CA LEU A 319 -7.90 -2.75 -2.83
C LEU A 319 -7.42 -4.18 -3.11
N HIS A 320 -7.39 -5.01 -2.07
CA HIS A 320 -7.24 -6.46 -2.23
C HIS A 320 -8.51 -7.02 -2.89
N ILE A 321 -8.34 -7.84 -3.93
CA ILE A 321 -9.42 -8.25 -4.84
C ILE A 321 -9.26 -9.73 -5.18
N HIS A 322 -10.37 -10.48 -5.07
CA HIS A 322 -10.40 -11.92 -5.26
C HIS A 322 -10.77 -12.28 -6.71
N PRO A 323 -9.93 -13.01 -7.46
CA PRO A 323 -10.32 -13.65 -8.72
C PRO A 323 -11.20 -14.88 -8.46
N GLU A 324 -12.10 -15.20 -9.38
CA GLU A 324 -12.68 -16.54 -9.49
C GLU A 324 -11.60 -17.54 -9.93
N LEU A 325 -11.67 -18.78 -9.42
CA LEU A 325 -10.71 -19.84 -9.74
C LEU A 325 -10.74 -20.30 -11.21
N GLN A 326 -11.79 -19.96 -11.97
CA GLN A 326 -12.00 -20.33 -13.37
C GLN A 326 -12.64 -19.17 -14.15
N PRO A 327 -12.34 -18.99 -15.45
CA PRO A 327 -13.02 -18.01 -16.29
C PRO A 327 -14.50 -18.35 -16.48
N VAL A 328 -15.36 -17.32 -16.55
CA VAL A 328 -16.78 -17.44 -16.88
C VAL A 328 -16.96 -16.98 -18.34
N ASP A 329 -17.42 -17.87 -19.22
CA ASP A 329 -17.55 -17.62 -20.66
C ASP A 329 -16.27 -17.05 -21.32
N GLY A 330 -15.10 -17.52 -20.84
CA GLY A 330 -13.77 -17.06 -21.28
C GLY A 330 -13.32 -15.72 -20.69
N LYS A 331 -14.09 -15.13 -19.77
CA LYS A 331 -13.77 -13.88 -19.07
C LYS A 331 -13.20 -14.16 -17.68
N VAL A 332 -12.14 -13.48 -17.29
CA VAL A 332 -11.58 -13.55 -15.93
C VAL A 332 -12.45 -12.67 -15.03
N LYS A 333 -13.06 -13.27 -14.00
CA LYS A 333 -14.02 -12.60 -13.12
C LYS A 333 -13.37 -12.27 -11.78
N PHE A 334 -13.61 -11.04 -11.32
CA PHE A 334 -13.16 -10.51 -10.03
C PHE A 334 -14.35 -9.96 -9.23
N TRP A 335 -14.20 -9.88 -7.91
CA TRP A 335 -15.19 -9.29 -7.00
C TRP A 335 -14.63 -8.00 -6.39
N VAL A 336 -15.30 -6.86 -6.64
CA VAL A 336 -14.77 -5.52 -6.32
C VAL A 336 -15.81 -4.63 -5.64
N THR A 337 -15.44 -4.00 -4.53
CA THR A 337 -16.16 -2.85 -3.92
C THR A 337 -15.22 -1.66 -3.90
N ALA A 338 -15.71 -0.46 -4.23
CA ALA A 338 -14.94 0.76 -4.03
C ALA A 338 -15.08 1.25 -2.58
N PRO A 339 -14.01 1.58 -1.85
CA PRO A 339 -14.10 2.05 -0.46
C PRO A 339 -14.62 3.50 -0.33
N GLY A 340 -14.90 4.17 -1.44
CA GLY A 340 -15.46 5.52 -1.51
C GLY A 340 -15.54 6.02 -2.96
N PRO A 341 -16.22 7.15 -3.22
CA PRO A 341 -16.22 7.77 -4.55
C PRO A 341 -14.83 8.31 -4.91
N GLY A 342 -14.56 8.48 -6.20
CA GLY A 342 -13.30 9.01 -6.74
C GLY A 342 -12.75 8.19 -7.90
N ASP A 343 -11.54 8.56 -8.34
CA ASP A 343 -10.82 7.83 -9.38
C ASP A 343 -9.94 6.72 -8.80
N TYR A 344 -9.84 5.63 -9.55
CA TYR A 344 -8.99 4.48 -9.27
C TYR A 344 -8.22 4.10 -10.55
N ARG A 345 -6.99 3.60 -10.41
CA ARG A 345 -6.25 2.95 -11.50
C ARG A 345 -6.29 1.44 -11.28
N MET A 346 -6.70 0.72 -12.31
CA MET A 346 -6.76 -0.74 -12.33
C MET A 346 -5.60 -1.28 -13.15
N PHE A 347 -4.87 -2.27 -12.62
CA PHE A 347 -3.78 -2.98 -13.27
C PHE A 347 -4.14 -4.47 -13.29
N PHE A 348 -4.27 -5.05 -14.48
CA PHE A 348 -4.61 -6.46 -14.67
C PHE A 348 -3.45 -7.19 -15.35
N ASP A 349 -2.77 -8.06 -14.61
CA ASP A 349 -1.75 -8.95 -15.15
C ASP A 349 -2.41 -10.24 -15.66
N PHE A 350 -2.12 -10.63 -16.90
CA PHE A 350 -2.62 -11.84 -17.52
C PHE A 350 -1.57 -12.50 -18.40
N GLN A 351 -1.68 -13.82 -18.62
CA GLN A 351 -0.75 -14.57 -19.45
C GLN A 351 -1.42 -15.10 -20.73
N VAL A 352 -0.74 -14.96 -21.87
CA VAL A 352 -1.10 -15.60 -23.15
C VAL A 352 0.18 -16.09 -23.82
N ALA A 353 0.19 -17.33 -24.33
CA ALA A 353 1.35 -17.96 -24.99
C ALA A 353 2.64 -17.92 -24.13
N GLY A 354 2.51 -18.09 -22.82
CA GLY A 354 3.62 -18.03 -21.87
C GLY A 354 4.24 -16.63 -21.68
N GLN A 355 3.57 -15.55 -22.12
CA GLN A 355 4.00 -14.17 -21.91
C GLN A 355 2.99 -13.41 -21.04
N VAL A 356 3.50 -12.65 -20.06
CA VAL A 356 2.70 -11.86 -19.12
C VAL A 356 2.55 -10.43 -19.64
N HIS A 357 1.32 -9.90 -19.54
CA HIS A 357 0.94 -8.57 -20.00
C HIS A 357 0.14 -7.85 -18.92
N THR A 358 0.49 -6.61 -18.63
CA THR A 358 -0.31 -5.72 -17.77
C THR A 358 -1.23 -4.87 -18.65
N ALA A 359 -2.54 -4.93 -18.40
CA ALA A 359 -3.54 -4.03 -18.94
C ALA A 359 -3.91 -2.96 -17.89
N GLU A 360 -4.07 -1.71 -18.32
CA GLU A 360 -4.36 -0.60 -17.40
C GLU A 360 -5.62 0.19 -17.79
N TRP A 361 -6.48 0.52 -16.82
CA TRP A 361 -7.63 1.42 -16.99
C TRP A 361 -7.74 2.42 -15.85
N THR A 362 -8.35 3.57 -16.13
CA THR A 362 -8.90 4.47 -15.11
C THR A 362 -10.36 4.13 -14.90
N LEU A 363 -10.78 4.00 -13.64
CA LEU A 363 -12.15 3.77 -13.21
C LEU A 363 -12.58 4.95 -12.32
N THR A 364 -13.64 5.66 -12.68
CA THR A 364 -14.26 6.68 -11.82
C THR A 364 -15.51 6.09 -11.16
N VAL A 365 -15.62 6.22 -9.84
CA VAL A 365 -16.75 5.75 -9.02
C VAL A 365 -17.45 6.95 -8.40
N GLY A 366 -18.79 6.97 -8.47
CA GLY A 366 -19.66 7.99 -7.87
C GLY A 366 -20.13 7.66 -6.45
#